data_AF-A0A1Y1LRU9-F1
#
_entry.id   AF-A0A1Y1LRU9-F1
#
_cell.length_a   1.000
_cell.length_b   1.000
_cell.length_c   1.000
_cell.angle_alpha   90.00
_cell.angle_beta   90.00
_cell.angle_gamma   90.00
#
_symmetry.space_group_name_H-M   'P 1'
#
loop_
_entity.id
_entity.type
_entity.pdbx_description
1 polymer ?
#
loop_
_entity_poly.entity_id
_entity_poly.type
_entity_poly.pdbx_seq_one_letter_code
_entity_poly.pdbx_strand_id
1 'polypeptide(L)'
;GLSPRGVVGFSFCSKDFKNGEGWLQFRTAGELSVGDIWKMISSIYQSNSSGLNTETFCLRVTSVRLPSGNGRPRTYNSYTEECSRRRGIVVIKNKDNLCLPRALIVGKAHADKDS
;
A
#
# COMPACT_ATOMS: atom_id res chain seq x y z
N GLY A 1 18.45 11.69 -6.46
CA GLY A 1 18.45 10.49 -5.61
C GLY A 1 17.03 10.11 -5.22
N LEU A 2 16.79 8.84 -4.88
CA LEU A 2 15.52 8.38 -4.32
C LEU A 2 15.30 9.04 -2.95
N SER A 3 14.08 9.51 -2.68
CA SER A 3 13.70 9.98 -1.34
C SER A 3 13.76 8.79 -0.37
N PRO A 4 14.20 8.95 0.89
CA PRO A 4 14.15 7.88 1.90
C PRO A 4 12.74 7.33 2.13
N ARG A 5 11.71 8.15 1.86
CA ARG A 5 10.29 7.76 1.92
C ARG A 5 9.70 7.34 0.57
N GLY A 6 10.52 7.39 -0.48
CA GLY A 6 10.15 6.87 -1.80
C GLY A 6 9.98 5.36 -1.72
N VAL A 7 8.94 4.86 -2.39
CA VAL A 7 8.68 3.43 -2.45
C VAL A 7 9.32 2.90 -3.73
N VAL A 8 10.00 1.76 -3.63
CA VAL A 8 10.74 1.15 -4.75
C VAL A 8 10.33 -0.32 -4.85
N GLY A 9 10.08 -0.76 -6.08
CA GLY A 9 9.89 -2.16 -6.43
C GLY A 9 10.96 -2.60 -7.44
N PHE A 10 11.34 -3.88 -7.38
CA PHE A 10 12.26 -4.48 -8.33
C PHE A 10 11.57 -5.63 -9.02
N SER A 11 11.70 -5.72 -10.34
CA SER A 11 11.30 -6.90 -11.11
C SER A 11 12.51 -7.42 -11.86
N PHE A 12 12.67 -8.72 -11.86
CA PHE A 12 13.69 -9.44 -12.61
C PHE A 12 12.96 -10.27 -13.66
N CYS A 13 13.24 -10.00 -14.92
CA CYS A 13 12.61 -10.65 -16.06
C CYS A 13 13.66 -11.11 -17.06
N SER A 14 13.39 -12.23 -17.72
CA SER A 14 14.15 -12.73 -18.87
C SER A 14 13.15 -13.31 -19.86
N LYS A 15 13.48 -13.26 -21.16
CA LYS A 15 12.70 -13.97 -22.19
C LYS A 15 12.66 -15.48 -21.95
N ASP A 16 13.63 -16.00 -21.20
CA ASP A 16 13.80 -17.43 -20.94
C ASP A 16 13.01 -17.91 -19.71
N PHE A 17 12.28 -17.02 -19.03
CA PHE A 17 11.46 -17.39 -17.87
C PHE A 17 10.15 -18.06 -18.27
N LYS A 18 10.08 -19.37 -18.01
CA LYS A 18 8.89 -20.19 -18.29
C LYS A 18 7.70 -19.84 -17.38
N ASN A 19 7.97 -19.35 -16.16
CA ASN A 19 6.97 -19.09 -15.13
C ASN A 19 6.69 -17.59 -14.91
N GLY A 20 7.12 -16.72 -15.83
CA GLY A 20 6.97 -15.27 -15.71
C GLY A 20 8.09 -14.60 -14.90
N GLU A 21 7.95 -13.29 -14.69
CA GLU A 21 8.95 -12.46 -13.99
C GLU A 21 8.90 -12.65 -12.47
N GLY A 22 10.07 -12.63 -11.83
CA GLY A 22 10.15 -12.57 -10.38
C GLY A 22 10.22 -11.12 -9.91
N TRP A 23 9.62 -10.81 -8.77
CA TRP A 23 9.54 -9.44 -8.28
C TRP A 23 9.74 -9.37 -6.77
N LEU A 24 10.29 -8.25 -6.33
CA LEU A 24 10.29 -7.82 -4.94
C LEU A 24 9.15 -6.85 -4.71
N GLN A 25 8.40 -7.09 -3.63
CA GLN A 25 7.33 -6.21 -3.22
C GLN A 25 7.84 -4.79 -2.99
N PHE A 26 7.00 -3.83 -3.33
CA PHE A 26 7.25 -2.42 -3.05
C PHE A 26 7.55 -2.18 -1.57
N ARG A 27 8.71 -1.60 -1.29
CA ARG A 27 9.17 -1.22 0.06
C ARG A 27 9.79 0.16 0.04
N THR A 28 9.99 0.77 1.21
CA THR A 28 10.67 2.06 1.26
C THR A 28 12.14 1.90 0.87
N ALA A 29 12.73 2.93 0.26
CA ALA A 29 14.13 2.91 -0.16
C ALA A 29 15.10 2.64 1.02
N GLY A 30 14.72 2.99 2.25
CA GLY A 30 15.53 2.73 3.45
C GLY A 30 15.46 1.30 3.98
N GLU A 31 14.43 0.54 3.63
CA GLU A 31 14.25 -0.86 4.05
C GLU A 31 14.86 -1.86 3.06
N LEU A 32 15.41 -1.38 1.95
CA LEU A 32 15.85 -2.23 0.85
C LEU A 32 17.37 -2.38 0.87
N SER A 33 17.84 -3.61 1.07
CA SER A 33 19.26 -3.92 1.04
C SER A 33 19.68 -4.55 -0.28
N VAL A 34 20.97 -4.47 -0.60
CA VAL A 34 21.58 -5.22 -1.72
C VAL A 34 21.36 -6.73 -1.54
N GLY A 35 21.37 -7.21 -0.29
CA GLY A 35 21.12 -8.61 0.04
C GLY A 35 19.72 -9.09 -0.35
N ASP A 36 18.70 -8.24 -0.21
CA ASP A 36 17.32 -8.58 -0.60
C ASP A 36 17.20 -8.77 -2.12
N ILE A 37 17.84 -7.87 -2.90
CA ILE A 37 17.89 -7.96 -4.36
C ILE A 37 18.63 -9.24 -4.76
N TRP A 38 19.79 -9.51 -4.17
CA TRP A 38 20.59 -10.69 -4.48
C TRP A 38 19.87 -11.99 -4.15
N LYS A 39 19.13 -12.03 -3.03
CA LYS A 39 18.31 -13.17 -2.63
C LYS A 39 17.18 -13.44 -3.62
N MET A 40 16.50 -12.39 -4.11
CA MET A 40 15.51 -12.52 -5.18
C MET A 40 16.14 -13.12 -6.44
N ILE A 41 17.24 -12.55 -6.93
CA ILE A 41 17.93 -13.02 -8.14
C ILE A 41 18.36 -14.48 -7.97
N SER A 42 18.97 -14.82 -6.83
CA SER A 42 19.42 -16.19 -6.53
C SER A 42 18.27 -17.18 -6.49
N SER A 43 17.14 -16.81 -5.88
CA SER A 43 15.94 -17.64 -5.84
C SER A 43 15.39 -17.91 -7.23
N ILE A 44 15.33 -16.88 -8.09
CA ILE A 44 14.85 -17.02 -9.47
C ILE A 44 15.80 -17.89 -10.29
N TYR A 45 17.11 -17.70 -10.12
CA TYR A 45 18.13 -18.52 -10.76
C TYR A 45 18.00 -19.99 -10.37
N GLN A 46 17.85 -20.31 -9.09
CA GLN A 46 17.70 -21.69 -8.60
C GLN A 46 16.39 -22.34 -9.05
N SER A 47 15.31 -21.56 -9.17
CA SER A 47 14.01 -22.07 -9.62
C SER A 47 13.92 -22.33 -11.12
N ASN A 48 14.79 -21.73 -11.92
CA ASN A 48 14.84 -21.97 -13.36
C ASN A 48 15.83 -23.09 -13.65
N SER A 49 15.30 -24.27 -13.97
CA SER A 49 16.09 -25.46 -14.32
C SER A 49 16.86 -25.33 -15.64
N SER A 50 16.49 -24.35 -16.46
CA SER A 50 17.20 -23.99 -17.70
C SER A 50 18.11 -22.82 -17.32
N GLY A 51 19.43 -23.04 -17.35
CA GLY A 51 20.40 -22.01 -16.96
C GLY A 51 20.06 -20.64 -17.54
N LEU A 52 20.10 -19.62 -16.68
CA LEU A 52 19.82 -18.24 -17.08
C LEU A 52 20.88 -17.79 -18.08
N ASN A 53 20.48 -17.43 -19.30
CA ASN A 53 21.39 -16.76 -20.21
C ASN A 53 21.69 -15.36 -19.62
N THR A 54 22.94 -15.10 -19.30
CA THR A 54 23.39 -13.83 -18.73
C THR A 54 23.27 -12.67 -19.72
N GLU A 55 23.00 -12.96 -20.99
CA GLU A 55 22.82 -11.96 -22.05
C GLU A 55 21.38 -11.42 -22.17
N THR A 56 20.38 -12.09 -21.59
CA THR A 56 18.95 -11.80 -21.85
C THR A 56 18.16 -11.33 -20.64
N PHE A 57 18.79 -11.14 -19.48
CA PHE A 57 18.10 -10.69 -18.28
C PHE A 57 17.87 -9.17 -18.25
N CYS A 58 16.80 -8.77 -17.59
CA CYS A 58 16.42 -7.39 -17.36
C CYS A 58 16.09 -7.21 -15.88
N LEU A 59 16.71 -6.21 -15.26
CA LEU A 59 16.36 -5.73 -13.92
C LEU A 59 15.60 -4.42 -14.07
N ARG A 60 14.30 -4.47 -13.80
CA ARG A 60 13.43 -3.29 -13.80
C ARG A 60 13.34 -2.72 -12.39
N VAL A 61 13.58 -1.41 -12.28
CA VAL A 61 13.40 -0.67 -11.03
C VAL A 61 12.22 0.28 -11.20
N THR A 62 11.20 0.11 -10.36
CA THR A 62 10.02 0.97 -10.34
C THR A 62 10.08 1.85 -9.11
N SER A 63 10.28 3.15 -9.29
CA SER A 63 10.20 4.13 -8.20
C SER A 63 8.84 4.81 -8.18
N VAL A 64 8.18 4.78 -7.04
CA VAL A 64 6.92 5.46 -6.78
C VAL A 64 7.18 6.60 -5.81
N ARG A 65 6.86 7.82 -6.25
CA ARG A 65 6.75 8.98 -5.38
C ARG A 65 5.32 9.03 -4.85
N LEU A 66 5.15 8.73 -3.57
CA LEU A 66 3.85 8.90 -2.93
C LEU A 66 3.46 10.38 -3.00
N PRO A 67 2.22 10.71 -3.40
CA PRO A 67 1.75 12.09 -3.35
C PRO A 67 1.86 12.55 -1.89
N SER A 68 2.66 13.58 -1.68
CA SER A 68 2.76 14.22 -0.38
C SER A 68 1.49 15.03 -0.19
N GLY A 69 0.48 14.43 0.45
CA GLY A 69 -0.68 15.21 0.90
C GLY A 69 -0.16 16.28 1.87
N ASN A 70 -0.61 17.53 1.72
CA ASN A 70 -0.18 18.67 2.55
C ASN A 70 -0.54 18.56 4.05
N GLY A 71 -0.96 17.37 4.51
CA GLY A 71 -1.83 17.25 5.67
C GLY A 71 -3.09 18.11 5.47
N ARG A 72 -4.03 18.01 6.41
CA ARG A 72 -4.98 19.11 6.58
C ARG A 72 -4.48 19.94 7.75
N PRO A 73 -4.57 21.27 7.70
CA PRO A 73 -4.36 22.07 8.90
C PRO A 73 -5.30 21.50 9.98
N ARG A 74 -4.75 21.22 11.17
CA ARG A 74 -5.55 20.76 12.31
C ARG A 74 -6.50 21.89 12.70
N THR A 75 -7.70 21.90 12.13
CA THR A 75 -8.77 22.83 12.50
C THR A 75 -9.47 22.42 13.79
N TYR A 76 -9.24 21.20 14.27
CA TYR A 76 -9.89 20.63 15.45
C TYR A 76 -8.84 20.10 16.41
N ASN A 77 -9.07 20.30 17.71
CA ASN A 77 -8.14 19.95 18.77
C ASN A 77 -8.28 18.49 19.21
N SER A 78 -9.40 17.83 18.86
CA SER A 78 -9.65 16.43 19.20
C SER A 78 -10.35 15.68 18.05
N TYR A 79 -10.14 14.36 18.00
CA TYR A 79 -10.82 13.46 17.07
C TYR A 79 -12.35 13.53 17.20
N THR A 80 -12.85 13.64 18.44
CA THR A 80 -14.29 13.76 18.71
C THR A 80 -14.88 15.05 18.13
N GLU A 81 -14.18 16.18 18.28
CA GLU A 81 -14.61 17.47 17.72
C GLU A 81 -14.63 17.42 16.18
N GLU A 82 -13.62 16.79 15.58
CA GLU A 82 -13.54 16.60 14.14
C GLU A 82 -14.69 15.74 13.61
N CYS A 83 -14.97 14.60 14.24
CA CYS A 83 -16.06 13.72 13.82
C CYS A 83 -17.44 14.37 13.98
N SER A 84 -17.65 15.19 15.01
CA SER A 84 -18.93 15.88 15.22
C SER A 84 -19.19 17.04 14.26
N ARG A 85 -18.14 17.67 13.71
CA ARG A 85 -18.29 18.83 12.81
C ARG A 85 -18.30 18.48 11.32
N ARG A 86 -17.94 17.25 10.96
CA ARG A 86 -17.91 16.81 9.56
C ARG A 86 -19.31 16.35 9.12
N ARG A 87 -19.83 16.97 8.05
CA ARG A 87 -21.13 16.62 7.44
C ARG A 87 -21.26 15.16 6.98
N GLY A 88 -20.16 14.45 6.73
CA GLY A 88 -20.17 13.06 6.28
C GLY A 88 -19.77 12.03 7.35
N ILE A 89 -19.72 12.42 8.62
CA ILE A 89 -19.38 11.52 9.73
C ILE A 89 -20.52 11.56 10.75
N VAL A 90 -21.04 10.39 11.12
CA VAL A 90 -22.00 10.26 12.21
C VAL A 90 -21.34 9.60 13.41
N VAL A 91 -21.32 10.30 14.54
CA VAL A 91 -20.75 9.79 15.79
C VAL A 91 -21.79 8.95 16.53
N ILE A 92 -21.54 7.65 16.66
CA ILE A 92 -22.39 6.73 17.43
C ILE A 92 -21.70 6.42 18.75
N LYS A 93 -22.29 6.87 19.86
CA LYS A 93 -21.82 6.54 21.21
C LYS A 93 -22.44 5.20 21.63
N ASN A 94 -21.63 4.14 21.61
CA ASN A 94 -22.07 2.80 21.98
C ASN A 94 -21.78 2.53 23.47
N LYS A 95 -22.82 2.56 24.31
CA LYS A 95 -22.72 2.22 25.75
C LYS A 95 -23.39 0.88 26.09
N ASP A 96 -24.13 0.34 25.14
CA ASP A 96 -24.71 -0.99 25.09
C ASP A 96 -23.92 -1.81 24.05
N ASN A 97 -23.85 -3.14 24.13
CA ASN A 97 -23.06 -3.96 23.20
C ASN A 97 -23.70 -4.07 21.79
N LEU A 98 -24.29 -2.98 21.26
CA LEU A 98 -25.12 -2.93 20.05
C LEU A 98 -24.55 -1.99 18.98
N CYS A 99 -23.22 -1.97 18.81
CA CYS A 99 -22.55 -1.08 17.85
C CYS A 99 -23.06 -1.27 16.42
N LEU A 100 -23.19 -2.52 15.98
CA LEU A 100 -23.58 -2.87 14.62
C LEU A 100 -25.05 -2.54 14.33
N PRO A 101 -26.03 -2.96 15.16
CA PRO A 101 -27.43 -2.54 14.98
C PRO A 101 -27.61 -1.02 14.95
N ARG A 102 -26.94 -0.28 15.85
CA ARG A 102 -27.01 1.20 15.87
C ARG A 102 -26.42 1.80 14.59
N ALA A 103 -25.28 1.30 14.11
CA ALA A 103 -24.66 1.78 12.87
C ALA A 103 -25.59 1.62 11.65
N LEU A 104 -26.24 0.48 11.52
CA LEU A 104 -27.15 0.21 10.41
C LEU A 104 -28.38 1.14 10.41
N ILE A 105 -29.03 1.29 11.56
CA ILE A 105 -30.23 2.14 11.67
C ILE A 105 -29.88 3.62 11.47
N VAL A 106 -28.79 4.08 12.08
CA VAL A 106 -28.34 5.47 11.93
C VAL A 106 -27.94 5.77 10.48
N GLY A 107 -27.23 4.85 9.82
CA GLY A 107 -26.88 5.00 8.41
C GLY A 107 -28.11 5.11 7.51
N LYS A 108 -29.10 4.24 7.70
CA LYS A 108 -30.36 4.29 6.95
C LYS A 108 -31.12 5.60 7.18
N ALA A 109 -31.32 5.99 8.44
CA ALA A 109 -32.03 7.23 8.77
C ALA A 109 -31.31 8.49 8.27
N HIS A 110 -29.98 8.44 8.11
CA HIS A 110 -29.24 9.56 7.54
C HIS A 110 -29.39 9.63 6.02
N ALA A 111 -29.36 8.48 5.32
CA ALA A 111 -29.59 8.41 3.88
C ALA A 111 -31.02 8.86 3.51
N ASP A 112 -32.03 8.45 4.28
CA ASP A 112 -33.44 8.80 4.06
C ASP A 112 -33.74 10.29 4.34
N LYS A 113 -32.85 11.03 5.03
CA LYS A 113 -32.98 12.48 5.28
C LYS A 113 -32.40 13.35 4.18
N ASP A 114 -31.54 12.79 3.34
CA ASP A 114 -30.87 13.50 2.24
C ASP A 114 -31.59 13.30 0.88
N SER A 115 -32.75 12.62 0.89
CA SER A 115 -33.72 12.47 -0.23
C SER A 115 -34.96 13.32 -0.02
#